data_AF-L9LST4-F1
#
_entry.id   AF-L9LST4-F1
#
_cell.length_a   1.000
_cell.length_b   1.000
_cell.length_c   1.000
_cell.angle_alpha   90.00
_cell.angle_beta   90.00
_cell.angle_gamma   90.00
#
_symmetry.space_group_name_H-M   'P 1'
#
loop_
_entity.id
_entity.type
_entity.pdbx_description
1 polymer ?
#
loop_
_entity_poly.entity_id
_entity_poly.type
_entity_poly.pdbx_seq_one_letter_code
_entity_poly.pdbx_strand_id
1 'polypeptide(L)'
;MPTLLSNIVKRIRQVYQKAEGFIEEEREFPLSQVFLNATFKRYVTDNVKILEDLHADLHDDWLRLYATLNVKGMHLVLSVDLKLVQMEMNKDMQLIVFEQISNTQVIEAKYPNIWYKMGVNCALFFYQKVLKKDPLGMILEKFDVIRVKDELLHLDLNRWLGKNRSIMDTLNKVHVNHAELRETELVVIGNVNLTAIFSNFREDDDRMVDLEEEDYIDDKVTPIEQKS
;
A
#
# COMPACT_ATOMS: atom_id res chain seq x y z
N MET A 1 35.35 8.02 10.90
CA MET A 1 33.91 7.91 11.18
C MET A 1 33.18 7.81 9.85
N PRO A 2 32.53 6.67 9.53
CA PRO A 2 31.73 6.57 8.31
C PRO A 2 30.35 7.17 8.58
N THR A 3 30.01 8.16 7.78
CA THR A 3 28.79 8.98 7.83
C THR A 3 27.56 8.19 7.37
N LEU A 4 26.38 8.49 7.94
CA LEU A 4 25.06 7.88 7.74
C LEU A 4 24.71 7.54 6.27
N LEU A 5 25.24 8.29 5.31
CA LEU A 5 25.15 8.01 3.86
C LEU A 5 25.68 6.62 3.48
N SER A 6 26.71 6.09 4.14
CA SER A 6 27.35 4.83 3.75
C SER A 6 26.46 3.60 3.96
N ASN A 7 25.51 3.66 4.91
CA ASN A 7 24.62 2.54 5.20
C ASN A 7 23.43 2.52 4.22
N ILE A 8 22.93 3.70 3.85
CA ILE A 8 21.91 3.87 2.81
C ILE A 8 22.47 3.46 1.45
N VAL A 9 23.68 3.93 1.09
CA VAL A 9 24.35 3.58 -0.17
C VAL A 9 24.64 2.08 -0.27
N LYS A 10 25.01 1.42 0.84
CA LYS A 10 25.23 -0.04 0.85
C LYS A 10 23.93 -0.82 0.63
N ARG A 11 22.81 -0.38 1.18
CA ARG A 11 21.50 -1.02 0.95
C ARG A 11 20.99 -0.79 -0.47
N ILE A 12 21.15 0.42 -1.01
CA ILE A 12 20.85 0.71 -2.43
C ILE A 12 21.68 -0.20 -3.35
N ARG A 13 22.99 -0.35 -3.08
CA ARG A 13 23.88 -1.21 -3.87
C ARG A 13 23.51 -2.71 -3.80
N GLN A 14 22.99 -3.16 -2.66
CA GLN A 14 22.47 -4.53 -2.50
C GLN A 14 21.18 -4.77 -3.27
N VAL A 15 20.31 -3.76 -3.41
CA VAL A 15 19.12 -3.85 -4.27
C VAL A 15 19.52 -3.97 -5.75
N TYR A 16 20.51 -3.18 -6.20
CA TYR A 16 21.05 -3.28 -7.57
C TYR A 16 21.71 -4.64 -7.86
N GLN A 17 22.48 -5.20 -6.92
CA GLN A 17 23.15 -6.50 -7.11
C GLN A 17 22.18 -7.69 -7.09
N LYS A 18 20.99 -7.55 -6.50
CA LYS A 18 19.97 -8.62 -6.48
C LYS A 18 19.15 -8.69 -7.78
N ALA A 19 19.33 -7.74 -8.70
CA ALA A 19 18.66 -7.67 -10.00
C ALA A 19 19.36 -8.44 -11.13
N GLU A 20 20.55 -9.03 -10.90
CA GLU A 20 21.35 -9.75 -11.91
C GLU A 20 20.66 -11.01 -12.53
N GLY A 21 19.48 -11.42 -12.01
CA GLY A 21 18.71 -12.56 -12.50
C GLY A 21 17.46 -12.24 -13.33
N PHE A 22 17.12 -10.96 -13.55
CA PHE A 22 15.93 -10.54 -14.30
C PHE A 22 16.35 -9.60 -15.42
N ILE A 23 16.53 -10.12 -16.63
CA ILE A 23 16.73 -9.32 -17.84
C ILE A 23 15.35 -8.98 -18.40
N GLU A 24 14.67 -8.02 -17.79
CA GLU A 24 13.42 -7.44 -18.32
C GLU A 24 13.48 -5.92 -18.15
N GLU A 25 12.91 -5.19 -19.11
CA GLU A 25 12.89 -3.73 -19.09
C GLU A 25 12.12 -3.21 -17.87
N GLU A 26 12.72 -2.29 -17.12
CA GLU A 26 12.03 -1.55 -16.06
C GLU A 26 10.83 -0.80 -16.66
N ARG A 27 9.66 -0.94 -16.04
CA ARG A 27 8.45 -0.25 -16.48
C ARG A 27 7.89 0.64 -15.38
N GLU A 28 7.41 1.80 -15.80
CA GLU A 28 6.64 2.72 -14.97
C GLU A 28 5.16 2.32 -14.98
N PHE A 29 4.59 2.16 -13.79
CA PHE A 29 3.18 1.89 -13.56
C PHE A 29 2.59 3.02 -12.72
N PRO A 30 1.88 3.99 -13.33
CA PRO A 30 1.21 5.03 -12.58
C PRO A 30 0.00 4.46 -11.83
N LEU A 31 -0.02 4.64 -10.52
CA LEU A 31 -1.14 4.32 -9.65
C LEU A 31 -1.84 5.60 -9.24
N SER A 32 -3.13 5.71 -9.54
CA SER A 32 -3.90 6.90 -9.15
C SER A 32 -4.05 7.01 -7.63
N GLN A 33 -4.14 8.23 -7.12
CA GLN A 33 -4.47 8.50 -5.71
C GLN A 33 -5.76 7.79 -5.27
N VAL A 34 -6.76 7.73 -6.14
CA VAL A 34 -8.03 7.02 -5.87
C VAL A 34 -7.77 5.53 -5.63
N PHE A 35 -6.93 4.90 -6.45
CA PHE A 35 -6.55 3.51 -6.26
C PHE A 35 -5.77 3.31 -4.97
N LEU A 36 -4.77 4.17 -4.68
CA LEU A 36 -4.00 4.13 -3.44
C LEU A 36 -4.91 4.22 -2.19
N ASN A 37 -5.86 5.16 -2.19
CA ASN A 37 -6.79 5.34 -1.09
C ASN A 37 -7.77 4.18 -0.94
N ALA A 38 -8.21 3.58 -2.05
CA ALA A 38 -8.99 2.34 -2.01
C ALA A 38 -8.19 1.17 -1.41
N THR A 39 -6.89 1.09 -1.71
CA THR A 39 -5.96 0.12 -1.08
C THR A 39 -5.82 0.38 0.41
N PHE A 40 -5.59 1.61 0.86
CA PHE A 40 -5.52 1.94 2.28
C PHE A 40 -6.80 1.57 3.02
N LYS A 41 -7.96 1.85 2.43
CA LYS A 41 -9.24 1.44 3.01
C LYS A 41 -9.32 -0.08 3.18
N ARG A 42 -9.12 -0.83 2.09
CA ARG A 42 -9.27 -2.30 2.08
C ARG A 42 -8.31 -3.02 3.00
N TYR A 43 -7.06 -2.57 3.08
CA TYR A 43 -5.99 -3.30 3.78
C TYR A 43 -5.67 -2.73 5.15
N VAL A 44 -5.84 -1.43 5.38
CA VAL A 44 -5.51 -0.80 6.67
C VAL A 44 -6.77 -0.42 7.43
N THR A 45 -7.59 0.51 6.91
CA THR A 45 -8.76 1.05 7.61
C THR A 45 -9.75 -0.05 8.01
N ASP A 46 -10.16 -0.90 7.07
CA ASP A 46 -11.13 -1.97 7.31
C ASP A 46 -10.59 -3.05 8.27
N ASN A 47 -9.26 -3.12 8.48
CA ASN A 47 -8.62 -4.09 9.37
C ASN A 47 -8.21 -3.52 10.73
N VAL A 48 -8.24 -2.18 10.91
CA VAL A 48 -7.80 -1.50 12.12
C VAL A 48 -9.00 -0.81 12.78
N LYS A 49 -9.57 -1.45 13.81
CA LYS A 49 -10.84 -1.05 14.46
C LYS A 49 -10.93 0.41 14.93
N ILE A 50 -9.80 1.02 15.21
CA ILE A 50 -9.73 2.39 15.73
C ILE A 50 -9.58 3.45 14.64
N LEU A 51 -9.29 3.02 13.41
CA LEU A 51 -9.01 3.87 12.27
C LEU A 51 -10.29 3.91 11.44
N GLU A 52 -11.02 5.02 11.53
CA GLU A 52 -12.26 5.20 10.78
C GLU A 52 -11.99 5.56 9.33
N ASP A 53 -10.89 6.27 9.09
CA ASP A 53 -10.47 6.67 7.76
C ASP A 53 -8.96 6.82 7.66
N LEU A 54 -8.41 6.49 6.50
CA LEU A 54 -7.00 6.66 6.15
C LEU A 54 -6.90 6.92 4.64
N HIS A 55 -6.42 8.09 4.29
CA HIS A 55 -6.21 8.47 2.89
C HIS A 55 -4.97 9.36 2.75
N ALA A 56 -4.43 9.40 1.54
CA ALA A 56 -3.36 10.28 1.15
C ALA A 56 -3.80 11.22 0.02
N ASP A 57 -3.31 12.46 0.11
CA ASP A 57 -3.25 13.39 -1.00
C ASP A 57 -1.83 13.35 -1.58
N LEU A 58 -1.72 13.04 -2.87
CA LEU A 58 -0.45 12.88 -3.56
C LEU A 58 -0.06 14.19 -4.23
N HIS A 59 1.14 14.67 -3.91
CA HIS A 59 1.76 15.84 -4.49
C HIS A 59 3.09 15.43 -5.15
N ASP A 60 3.67 16.35 -5.91
CA ASP A 60 5.03 16.17 -6.42
C ASP A 60 6.03 16.01 -5.26
N ASP A 61 6.75 14.88 -5.24
CA ASP A 61 7.79 14.50 -4.26
C ASP A 61 7.35 14.27 -2.80
N TRP A 62 6.08 14.48 -2.44
CA TRP A 62 5.57 14.25 -1.10
C TRP A 62 4.08 13.92 -1.11
N LEU A 63 3.58 13.37 0.00
CA LEU A 63 2.16 13.12 0.18
C LEU A 63 1.72 13.64 1.55
N ARG A 64 0.47 14.09 1.63
CA ARG A 64 -0.18 14.35 2.91
C ARG A 64 -1.00 13.14 3.29
N LEU A 65 -0.68 12.52 4.43
CA LEU A 65 -1.47 11.44 4.99
C LEU A 65 -2.47 12.00 6.00
N TYR A 66 -3.72 11.62 5.86
CA TYR A 66 -4.80 11.92 6.81
C TYR A 66 -5.24 10.64 7.49
N ALA A 67 -5.42 10.71 8.81
CA ALA A 67 -5.91 9.60 9.61
C ALA A 67 -7.02 10.09 10.54
N THR A 68 -8.18 9.44 10.47
CA THR A 68 -9.28 9.65 11.41
C THR A 68 -9.32 8.51 12.40
N LEU A 69 -9.14 8.84 13.67
CA LEU A 69 -9.09 7.88 14.77
C LEU A 69 -10.29 8.04 15.68
N ASN A 70 -10.93 6.93 16.03
CA ASN A 70 -11.93 6.87 17.08
C ASN A 70 -11.51 5.89 18.17
N VAL A 71 -11.17 6.44 19.33
CA VAL A 71 -10.71 5.67 20.48
C VAL A 71 -11.34 6.20 21.75
N LYS A 72 -12.08 5.34 22.47
CA LYS A 72 -12.67 5.66 23.79
C LYS A 72 -13.51 6.96 23.78
N GLY A 73 -14.24 7.21 22.70
CA GLY A 73 -15.07 8.41 22.53
C GLY A 73 -14.30 9.68 22.17
N MET A 74 -12.99 9.59 21.90
CA MET A 74 -12.22 10.65 21.26
C MET A 74 -12.26 10.43 19.75
N HIS A 75 -12.62 11.47 19.01
CA HIS A 75 -12.56 11.49 17.55
C HIS A 75 -11.48 12.50 17.14
N LEU A 76 -10.41 12.00 16.51
CA LEU A 76 -9.23 12.78 16.15
C LEU A 76 -9.00 12.67 14.65
N VAL A 77 -8.92 13.81 13.96
CA VAL A 77 -8.50 13.91 12.57
C VAL A 77 -7.09 14.48 12.57
N LEU A 78 -6.14 13.67 12.12
CA LEU A 78 -4.72 13.98 12.08
C LEU A 78 -4.26 14.11 10.64
N SER A 79 -3.29 14.99 10.40
CA SER A 79 -2.55 15.02 9.13
C SER A 79 -1.05 15.13 9.34
N VAL A 80 -0.30 14.61 8.39
CA VAL A 80 1.15 14.72 8.35
C VAL A 80 1.62 14.78 6.90
N ASP A 81 2.72 15.49 6.65
CA ASP A 81 3.38 15.48 5.34
C ASP A 81 4.54 14.49 5.39
N LEU A 82 4.56 13.58 4.41
CA LEU A 82 5.51 12.48 4.29
C LEU A 82 6.20 12.54 2.93
N LYS A 83 7.50 12.25 2.92
CA LYS A 83 8.28 12.03 1.72
C LYS A 83 8.51 10.54 1.53
N LEU A 84 8.25 10.03 0.34
CA LEU A 84 8.58 8.65 0.00
C LEU A 84 10.09 8.50 -0.15
N VAL A 85 10.70 7.63 0.66
CA VAL A 85 12.15 7.37 0.63
C VAL A 85 12.46 6.11 -0.15
N GLN A 86 11.66 5.07 0.03
CA GLN A 86 11.84 3.77 -0.61
C GLN A 86 10.52 3.04 -0.71
N MET A 87 10.32 2.32 -1.80
CA MET A 87 9.24 1.34 -1.97
C MET A 87 9.83 0.06 -2.55
N GLU A 88 9.63 -1.06 -1.87
CA GLU A 88 10.02 -2.39 -2.34
C GLU A 88 8.80 -3.31 -2.24
N MET A 89 8.36 -3.84 -3.38
CA MET A 89 7.25 -4.79 -3.44
C MET A 89 7.64 -5.97 -4.31
N ASN A 90 7.83 -7.12 -3.69
CA ASN A 90 8.05 -8.42 -4.32
C ASN A 90 7.40 -9.49 -3.45
N LYS A 91 7.57 -10.78 -3.76
CA LYS A 91 6.99 -11.87 -2.96
C LYS A 91 7.51 -11.96 -1.51
N ASP A 92 8.75 -11.52 -1.26
CA ASP A 92 9.42 -11.68 0.03
C ASP A 92 9.27 -10.41 0.90
N MET A 93 9.18 -9.24 0.26
CA MET A 93 9.18 -7.94 0.90
C MET A 93 8.10 -7.03 0.30
N GLN A 94 7.22 -6.50 1.15
CA GLN A 94 6.25 -5.46 0.80
C GLN A 94 6.42 -4.30 1.77
N LEU A 95 7.44 -3.49 1.52
CA LEU A 95 7.89 -2.43 2.42
C LEU A 95 7.81 -1.08 1.73
N ILE A 96 7.16 -0.13 2.40
CA ILE A 96 7.20 1.28 2.03
C ILE A 96 7.84 2.06 3.17
N VAL A 97 8.75 2.96 2.85
CA VAL A 97 9.50 3.76 3.81
C VAL A 97 9.24 5.23 3.55
N PHE A 98 8.78 5.92 4.59
CA PHE A 98 8.53 7.36 4.54
C PHE A 98 9.45 8.11 5.50
N GLU A 99 9.92 9.27 5.06
CA GLU A 99 10.51 10.30 5.91
C GLU A 99 9.42 11.30 6.26
N GLN A 100 9.34 11.67 7.53
CA GLN A 100 8.36 12.65 7.96
C GLN A 100 8.91 14.07 7.80
N ILE A 101 8.27 14.90 6.97
CA ILE A 101 8.77 16.24 6.64
C ILE A 101 8.05 17.37 7.37
N SER A 102 6.87 17.11 7.94
CA SER A 102 6.15 18.07 8.79
C SER A 102 5.71 17.43 10.10
N ASN A 103 5.47 18.25 11.13
CA ASN A 103 4.90 17.74 12.38
C ASN A 103 3.43 17.36 12.17
N THR A 104 2.98 16.31 12.85
CA THR A 104 1.59 15.89 12.88
C THR A 104 0.70 17.02 13.40
N GLN A 105 -0.26 17.37 12.56
CA GLN A 105 -1.24 18.41 12.83
C GLN A 105 -2.54 17.74 13.27
N VAL A 106 -3.17 18.31 14.27
CA VAL A 106 -4.52 17.94 14.67
C VAL A 106 -5.47 18.88 13.94
N ILE A 107 -6.12 18.37 12.89
CA ILE A 107 -7.09 19.15 12.10
C ILE A 107 -8.38 19.31 12.90
N GLU A 108 -8.86 18.21 13.47
CA GLU A 108 -10.06 18.20 14.27
C GLU A 108 -9.87 17.28 15.48
N ALA A 109 -10.39 17.69 16.64
CA ALA A 109 -10.41 16.85 17.81
C ALA A 109 -11.68 17.07 18.63
N LYS A 110 -12.45 16.00 18.82
CA LYS A 110 -13.56 15.94 19.75
C LYS A 110 -13.17 15.05 20.93
N TYR A 111 -13.34 15.60 22.12
CA TYR A 111 -12.99 14.92 23.37
C TYR A 111 -14.25 14.68 24.19
N PRO A 112 -14.34 13.55 24.90
CA PRO A 112 -15.50 13.24 25.74
C PRO A 112 -15.59 14.16 26.96
N ASN A 113 -14.46 14.69 27.46
CA ASN A 113 -14.45 15.69 28.54
C ASN A 113 -13.23 16.63 28.45
N ILE A 114 -13.23 17.67 29.30
CA ILE A 114 -12.17 18.68 29.37
C ILE A 114 -10.81 18.10 29.82
N TRP A 115 -10.82 17.05 30.65
CA TRP A 115 -9.60 16.41 31.16
C TRP A 115 -8.88 15.61 30.07
N TYR A 116 -9.62 14.92 29.20
CA TYR A 116 -9.08 14.25 28.02
C TYR A 116 -8.46 15.26 27.06
N LYS A 117 -9.13 16.39 26.82
CA LYS A 117 -8.58 17.49 26.00
C LYS A 117 -7.26 17.99 26.57
N MET A 118 -7.21 18.24 27.89
CA MET A 118 -6.00 18.72 28.54
C MET A 118 -4.88 17.68 28.49
N GLY A 119 -5.18 16.41 28.74
CA GLY A 119 -4.22 15.30 28.65
C GLY A 119 -3.63 15.12 27.25
N VAL A 120 -4.47 15.12 26.20
CA VAL A 120 -4.01 14.99 24.81
C VAL A 120 -3.17 16.21 24.40
N ASN A 121 -3.62 17.42 24.72
CA ASN A 121 -2.84 18.63 24.42
C ASN A 121 -1.50 18.66 25.17
N CYS A 122 -1.46 18.25 26.44
CA CYS A 122 -0.22 18.13 27.20
C CYS A 122 0.71 17.07 26.60
N ALA A 123 0.18 15.91 26.18
CA ALA A 123 0.96 14.88 25.51
C ALA A 123 1.53 15.41 24.18
N LEU A 124 0.70 15.96 23.30
CA LEU A 124 1.13 16.56 22.04
C LEU A 124 2.19 17.63 22.25
N PHE A 125 1.97 18.55 23.20
CA PHE A 125 2.93 19.58 23.55
C PHE A 125 4.25 18.98 24.06
N PHE A 126 4.19 17.99 24.95
CA PHE A 126 5.40 17.35 25.48
C PHE A 126 6.19 16.64 24.37
N TYR A 127 5.51 15.89 23.50
CA TYR A 127 6.16 15.21 22.37
C TYR A 127 6.77 16.20 21.37
N GLN A 128 6.02 17.22 20.96
CA GLN A 128 6.48 18.19 19.96
C GLN A 128 7.52 19.18 20.51
N LYS A 129 7.32 19.71 21.73
CA LYS A 129 8.15 20.80 22.28
C LYS A 129 9.27 20.33 23.19
N VAL A 130 9.08 19.25 23.95
CA VAL A 130 10.09 18.74 24.88
C VAL A 130 10.92 17.65 24.22
N LEU A 131 10.27 16.64 23.64
CA LEU A 131 10.97 15.53 22.99
C LEU A 131 11.39 15.83 21.55
N LYS A 132 10.82 16.87 20.92
CA LYS A 132 11.00 17.19 19.49
C LYS A 132 10.75 15.98 18.58
N LYS A 133 9.79 15.13 18.97
CA LYS A 133 9.42 13.90 18.27
C LYS A 133 7.96 13.96 17.86
N ASP A 134 7.67 13.30 16.75
CA ASP A 134 6.31 13.25 16.23
C ASP A 134 5.47 12.15 16.90
N PRO A 135 4.25 12.46 17.38
CA PRO A 135 3.38 11.46 17.99
C PRO A 135 2.80 10.45 16.99
N LEU A 136 2.66 10.76 15.71
CA LEU A 136 1.99 9.88 14.74
C LEU A 136 2.77 8.59 14.52
N GLY A 137 4.10 8.68 14.39
CA GLY A 137 4.95 7.50 14.27
C GLY A 137 4.70 6.50 15.40
N MET A 138 4.66 6.99 16.63
CA MET A 138 4.39 6.20 17.83
C MET A 138 2.94 5.68 17.89
N ILE A 139 1.96 6.50 17.49
CA ILE A 139 0.55 6.10 17.43
C ILE A 139 0.39 4.93 16.45
N LEU A 140 0.86 5.11 15.21
CA LEU A 140 0.76 4.09 14.18
C LEU A 140 1.57 2.82 14.52
N GLU A 141 2.71 2.96 15.20
CA GLU A 141 3.48 1.82 15.69
C GLU A 141 2.76 1.06 16.81
N LYS A 142 2.14 1.77 17.76
CA LYS A 142 1.35 1.16 18.83
C LYS A 142 0.15 0.36 18.32
N PHE A 143 -0.35 0.71 17.15
CA PHE A 143 -1.45 0.01 16.49
C PHE A 143 -0.98 -0.97 15.42
N ASP A 144 0.31 -1.31 15.40
CA ASP A 144 0.88 -2.30 14.49
C ASP A 144 0.63 -1.94 13.01
N VAL A 145 0.52 -0.66 12.69
CA VAL A 145 0.37 -0.17 11.32
C VAL A 145 1.75 0.03 10.69
N ILE A 146 2.68 0.64 11.41
CA ILE A 146 4.04 0.90 10.94
C ILE A 146 5.07 0.47 11.99
N ARG A 147 6.35 0.50 11.64
CA ARG A 147 7.47 0.45 12.58
C ARG A 147 8.31 1.71 12.43
N VAL A 148 8.69 2.34 13.52
CA VAL A 148 9.56 3.52 13.47
C VAL A 148 11.00 3.06 13.65
N LYS A 149 11.86 3.30 12.66
CA LYS A 149 13.29 2.99 12.73
C LYS A 149 14.09 4.16 12.21
N ASP A 150 15.05 4.63 13.00
CA ASP A 150 15.92 5.74 12.63
C ASP A 150 15.14 6.98 12.12
N GLU A 151 14.01 7.29 12.78
CA GLU A 151 13.10 8.39 12.43
C GLU A 151 12.32 8.22 11.11
N LEU A 152 12.50 7.09 10.43
CA LEU A 152 11.72 6.69 9.25
C LEU A 152 10.53 5.81 9.65
N LEU A 153 9.43 5.99 8.92
CA LEU A 153 8.20 5.24 9.06
C LEU A 153 8.22 4.06 8.08
N HIS A 154 8.44 2.85 8.61
CA HIS A 154 8.42 1.61 7.84
C HIS A 154 7.04 0.99 7.85
N LEU A 155 6.32 1.09 6.74
CA LEU A 155 5.06 0.42 6.51
C LEU A 155 5.31 -0.95 5.89
N ASP A 156 5.20 -1.99 6.71
CA ASP A 156 5.33 -3.38 6.29
C ASP A 156 3.95 -3.97 5.97
N LEU A 157 3.67 -4.08 4.67
CA LEU A 157 2.40 -4.51 4.13
C LEU A 157 2.23 -6.04 4.11
N ASN A 158 3.28 -6.81 4.43
CA ASN A 158 3.25 -8.28 4.35
C ASN A 158 2.13 -8.88 5.19
N ARG A 159 1.88 -8.30 6.38
CA ARG A 159 0.81 -8.75 7.28
C ARG A 159 -0.61 -8.70 6.68
N TRP A 160 -0.81 -7.85 5.66
CA TRP A 160 -2.08 -7.68 4.96
C TRP A 160 -2.06 -8.33 3.57
N LEU A 161 -1.02 -8.07 2.78
CA LEU A 161 -0.90 -8.55 1.40
C LEU A 161 -0.47 -10.02 1.31
N GLY A 162 0.40 -10.47 2.23
CA GLY A 162 0.92 -11.84 2.30
C GLY A 162 -0.14 -12.91 2.53
N LYS A 163 -1.33 -12.52 3.00
CA LYS A 163 -2.46 -13.44 3.24
C LYS A 163 -3.30 -13.67 1.98
N ASN A 164 -3.14 -12.87 0.94
CA ASN A 164 -3.94 -12.96 -0.28
C ASN A 164 -3.14 -13.65 -1.40
N ARG A 165 -3.56 -14.87 -1.77
CA ARG A 165 -2.89 -15.67 -2.81
C ARG A 165 -2.78 -14.93 -4.15
N SER A 166 -3.85 -14.28 -4.60
CA SER A 166 -3.87 -13.55 -5.88
C SER A 166 -2.86 -12.38 -5.90
N ILE A 167 -2.70 -11.69 -4.77
CA ILE A 167 -1.68 -10.63 -4.65
C ILE A 167 -0.29 -11.23 -4.65
N MET A 168 -0.08 -12.33 -3.93
CA MET A 168 1.22 -13.00 -3.88
C MET A 168 1.63 -13.59 -5.23
N ASP A 169 0.68 -14.14 -5.99
CA ASP A 169 0.91 -14.63 -7.35
C ASP A 169 1.29 -13.49 -8.30
N THR A 170 0.76 -12.29 -8.08
CA THR A 170 1.16 -11.08 -8.82
C THR A 170 2.54 -10.58 -8.38
N LEU A 171 2.81 -10.52 -7.07
CA LEU A 171 4.12 -10.13 -6.51
C LEU A 171 5.25 -11.13 -6.79
N ASN A 172 4.92 -12.38 -7.13
CA ASN A 172 5.86 -13.37 -7.66
C ASN A 172 6.33 -13.03 -9.08
N LYS A 173 5.55 -12.25 -9.83
CA LYS A 173 5.81 -11.88 -11.23
C LYS A 173 6.27 -10.44 -11.39
N VAL A 174 5.96 -9.59 -10.42
CA VAL A 174 6.28 -8.16 -10.43
C VAL A 174 7.20 -7.83 -9.27
N HIS A 175 8.36 -7.26 -9.59
CA HIS A 175 9.33 -6.77 -8.62
C HIS A 175 9.44 -5.25 -8.72
N VAL A 176 8.82 -4.55 -7.77
CA VAL A 176 8.94 -3.11 -7.60
C VAL A 176 10.20 -2.80 -6.80
N ASN A 177 11.06 -1.97 -7.36
CA ASN A 177 12.32 -1.56 -6.74
C ASN A 177 12.30 -0.10 -6.28
N HIS A 178 11.47 0.73 -6.92
CA HIS A 178 11.42 2.16 -6.70
C HIS A 178 10.01 2.68 -6.94
N ALA A 179 9.68 3.82 -6.35
CA ALA A 179 8.48 4.56 -6.70
C ALA A 179 8.68 6.07 -6.47
N GLU A 180 7.96 6.86 -7.24
CA GLU A 180 8.01 8.32 -7.24
C GLU A 180 6.61 8.89 -7.01
N LEU A 181 6.54 10.02 -6.33
CA LEU A 181 5.29 10.74 -6.11
C LEU A 181 5.20 11.86 -7.13
N ARG A 182 4.10 11.85 -7.90
CA ARG A 182 3.70 12.91 -8.82
C ARG A 182 2.33 13.41 -8.40
N GLU A 183 1.94 14.59 -8.86
CA GLU A 183 0.61 15.15 -8.56
C GLU A 183 -0.50 14.14 -8.87
N THR A 184 -1.28 13.76 -7.85
CA THR A 184 -2.37 12.77 -7.91
C THR A 184 -1.99 11.33 -8.27
N GLU A 185 -0.70 11.00 -8.42
CA GLU A 185 -0.24 9.68 -8.86
C GLU A 185 1.01 9.19 -8.11
N LEU A 186 1.03 7.90 -7.78
CA LEU A 186 2.21 7.18 -7.31
C LEU A 186 2.75 6.37 -8.48
N VAL A 187 3.90 6.76 -9.03
CA VAL A 187 4.53 6.05 -10.14
C VAL A 187 5.44 4.98 -9.60
N VAL A 188 5.05 3.73 -9.83
CA VAL A 188 5.77 2.56 -9.36
C VAL A 188 6.68 2.05 -10.47
N ILE A 189 7.97 1.88 -10.19
CA ILE A 189 8.96 1.42 -11.15
C ILE A 189 9.40 0.01 -10.77
N GLY A 190 9.20 -0.93 -11.69
CA GLY A 190 9.48 -2.34 -11.42
C GLY A 190 9.74 -3.17 -12.67
N ASN A 191 10.35 -4.33 -12.43
CA ASN A 191 10.57 -5.36 -13.43
C ASN A 191 9.38 -6.31 -13.42
N VAL A 192 8.94 -6.71 -14.61
CA VAL A 192 7.78 -7.57 -14.78
C VAL A 192 8.15 -8.79 -15.61
N ASN A 193 7.93 -9.98 -15.02
CA ASN A 193 8.05 -11.25 -15.72
C ASN A 193 6.93 -11.43 -16.73
N LEU A 194 7.17 -10.95 -17.94
CA LEU A 194 6.22 -10.99 -19.04
C LEU A 194 5.91 -12.45 -19.42
N THR A 195 6.89 -13.34 -19.35
CA THR A 195 6.71 -14.75 -19.69
C THR A 195 5.74 -15.44 -18.73
N ALA A 196 5.80 -15.12 -17.44
CA ALA A 196 4.89 -15.62 -16.42
C ALA A 196 3.48 -14.98 -16.48
N ILE A 197 3.35 -13.77 -17.03
CA ILE A 197 2.04 -13.15 -17.29
C ILE A 197 1.41 -13.80 -18.53
N PHE A 198 2.15 -13.95 -19.63
CA PHE A 198 1.66 -14.52 -20.88
C PHE A 198 1.36 -16.02 -20.80
N SER A 199 2.09 -16.80 -19.98
CA SER A 199 1.77 -18.21 -19.75
C SER A 199 0.43 -18.40 -19.05
N ASN A 200 0.06 -17.51 -18.13
CA ASN A 200 -1.25 -17.55 -17.47
C ASN A 200 -2.39 -17.14 -18.39
N PHE A 201 -2.16 -16.21 -19.32
CA PHE A 201 -3.14 -15.94 -20.38
C PHE A 201 -3.37 -17.18 -21.24
N ARG A 202 -2.32 -17.94 -21.57
CA ARG A 202 -2.46 -19.23 -22.26
C ARG A 202 -3.16 -20.29 -21.41
N GLU A 203 -2.90 -20.38 -20.11
CA GLU A 203 -3.63 -21.34 -19.23
C GLU A 203 -5.10 -20.94 -18.96
N ASP A 204 -5.46 -19.66 -19.03
CA ASP A 204 -6.87 -19.22 -18.97
C ASP A 204 -7.57 -19.32 -20.35
N ASP A 205 -6.83 -19.13 -21.44
CA ASP A 205 -7.32 -19.33 -22.82
C ASP A 205 -7.50 -20.84 -23.12
N ASP A 206 -6.54 -21.69 -22.74
CA ASP A 206 -6.66 -23.16 -22.84
C ASP A 206 -7.79 -23.69 -21.95
N ARG A 207 -8.15 -23.01 -20.85
CA ARG A 207 -9.33 -23.34 -20.03
C ARG A 207 -10.66 -22.83 -20.60
N MET A 208 -10.62 -21.94 -21.60
CA MET A 208 -11.82 -21.55 -22.37
C MET A 208 -11.98 -22.38 -23.65
N VAL A 209 -10.92 -22.98 -24.18
CA VAL A 209 -10.99 -23.84 -25.38
C VAL A 209 -11.50 -25.26 -25.05
N ASP A 210 -11.35 -25.73 -23.81
CA ASP A 210 -11.82 -27.06 -23.37
C ASP A 210 -13.33 -27.14 -23.02
N LEU A 211 -14.13 -26.11 -23.30
CA LEU A 211 -15.60 -26.11 -23.06
C LEU A 211 -16.46 -26.14 -24.34
N GLU A 212 -15.87 -26.25 -25.54
CA GLU A 212 -16.62 -26.27 -26.81
C GLU A 212 -16.65 -27.64 -27.53
N GLU A 213 -16.20 -28.73 -26.89
CA GLU A 213 -16.32 -30.08 -27.45
C GLU A 213 -16.97 -31.06 -26.46
N GLU A 214 -18.29 -30.96 -26.26
CA GLU A 214 -19.20 -32.10 -26.04
C GLU A 214 -20.65 -31.60 -25.87
N ASP A 215 -21.41 -31.56 -26.96
CA ASP A 215 -22.81 -32.04 -27.03
C ASP A 215 -23.38 -31.83 -28.44
N TYR A 216 -23.02 -32.73 -29.36
CA TYR A 216 -23.83 -32.99 -30.56
C TYR A 216 -25.11 -33.71 -30.12
N ILE A 217 -26.17 -32.96 -29.82
CA ILE A 217 -27.52 -33.53 -29.70
C ILE A 217 -28.17 -33.51 -31.09
N ASP A 218 -28.40 -34.71 -31.62
CA ASP A 218 -29.14 -35.04 -32.85
C ASP A 218 -30.60 -34.55 -32.75
N ASP A 219 -30.85 -33.31 -33.18
CA ASP A 219 -32.22 -32.78 -33.33
C ASP A 219 -32.89 -33.41 -34.58
N LYS A 220 -33.43 -34.62 -34.38
CA LYS A 220 -34.43 -35.19 -35.29
C LYS A 220 -35.71 -34.36 -35.23
N VAL A 221 -35.85 -33.46 -36.19
CA VAL A 221 -37.08 -32.70 -36.46
C VAL A 221 -38.19 -33.64 -36.92
N THR A 222 -39.26 -33.77 -36.13
CA THR A 222 -40.55 -34.31 -36.57
C THR A 222 -41.46 -33.17 -37.07
N PRO A 223 -42.10 -33.29 -38.25
CA PRO A 223 -42.97 -32.23 -38.77
C PRO A 223 -44.28 -32.12 -37.97
N ILE A 224 -44.72 -30.88 -37.75
CA ILE A 224 -45.98 -30.54 -37.07
C ILE A 224 -47.15 -30.67 -38.07
N GLU A 225 -48.14 -31.51 -37.78
CA GLU A 225 -49.41 -31.57 -38.53
C GLU A 225 -50.23 -30.29 -38.30
N GLN A 226 -50.59 -29.61 -39.39
CA GLN A 226 -51.52 -28.49 -39.38
C GLN A 226 -52.96 -29.00 -39.28
N LYS A 227 -53.72 -28.54 -38.27
CA LYS A 227 -55.17 -28.75 -38.23
C LYS A 227 -55.88 -27.82 -39.22
N SER A 228 -56.78 -28.41 -40.00
CA SER A 228 -57.79 -27.74 -40.85
C SER A 228 -58.84 -27.00 -40.05
#